data_AF-A0A925W021-F1
#
_entry.id   AF-A0A925W021-F1
#
_cell.length_a   1.000
_cell.length_b   1.000
_cell.length_c   1.000
_cell.angle_alpha   90.00
_cell.angle_beta   90.00
_cell.angle_gamma   90.00
#
_symmetry.space_group_name_H-M   'P 1'
#
loop_
_entity.id
_entity.type
_entity.pdbx_description
1 polymer ?
#
loop_
_entity_poly.entity_id
_entity_poly.type
_entity_poly.pdbx_seq_one_letter_code
_entity_poly.pdbx_strand_id
1 'polypeptide(L)'
;MESTQNRFEPQADHRIAAALAVFCLLAAGCDSKPDVAVAVGTLEMVEVGVGPLQPSRAARVLVDEGDVVRTGDTLAVFVLPTLAASEDQALARANVARQVERELAAGARPA
;
A
#
# COMPACT_ATOMS: atom_id res chain seq x y z
N MET A 1 -43.15 -29.57 -78.32
CA MET A 1 -44.03 -29.49 -77.14
C MET A 1 -43.61 -30.65 -76.25
N GLU A 2 -42.76 -30.39 -75.26
CA GLU A 2 -42.70 -31.11 -73.98
C GLU A 2 -41.53 -30.56 -73.17
N SER A 3 -41.88 -29.68 -72.24
CA SER A 3 -41.06 -29.29 -71.10
C SER A 3 -41.20 -30.36 -70.03
N THR A 4 -40.11 -30.82 -69.43
CA THR A 4 -40.14 -31.43 -68.09
C THR A 4 -38.80 -31.22 -67.39
N GLN A 5 -38.61 -29.98 -66.94
CA GLN A 5 -38.25 -29.60 -65.58
C GLN A 5 -37.47 -30.64 -64.74
N ASN A 6 -36.14 -30.49 -64.67
CA ASN A 6 -35.30 -31.11 -63.65
C ASN A 6 -35.65 -30.52 -62.28
N ARG A 7 -36.48 -31.23 -61.51
CA ARG A 7 -36.74 -30.92 -60.10
C ARG A 7 -35.59 -31.49 -59.27
N PHE A 8 -34.63 -30.64 -58.92
CA PHE A 8 -33.72 -30.91 -57.80
C PHE A 8 -34.58 -30.98 -56.53
N GLU A 9 -35.02 -32.17 -56.16
CA GLU A 9 -35.57 -32.40 -54.83
C GLU A 9 -34.39 -32.53 -53.86
N PRO A 10 -34.22 -31.59 -52.90
CA PRO A 10 -33.30 -31.83 -51.82
C PRO A 10 -33.92 -32.94 -50.98
N GLN A 11 -33.47 -34.17 -51.19
CA GLN A 11 -33.75 -35.27 -50.28
C GLN A 11 -33.05 -34.90 -48.97
N ALA A 12 -33.78 -34.19 -48.12
CA ALA A 12 -33.27 -33.69 -46.86
C ALA A 12 -33.01 -34.91 -45.99
N ASP A 13 -31.76 -35.38 -45.99
CA ASP A 13 -31.32 -36.46 -45.15
C ASP A 13 -31.66 -36.08 -43.71
N HIS A 14 -32.79 -36.60 -43.22
CA HIS A 14 -33.31 -36.31 -41.88
C HIS A 14 -32.28 -36.66 -40.80
N ARG A 15 -31.31 -37.53 -41.13
CA ARG A 15 -30.12 -37.83 -40.32
C ARG A 15 -29.16 -36.66 -40.19
N ILE A 16 -28.88 -35.93 -41.27
CA ILE A 16 -28.04 -34.74 -41.25
C ILE A 16 -28.77 -33.61 -40.53
N ALA A 17 -30.07 -33.43 -40.83
CA ALA A 17 -30.89 -32.45 -40.13
C ALA A 17 -30.97 -32.72 -38.61
N ALA A 18 -31.13 -33.98 -38.22
CA ALA A 18 -31.14 -34.39 -36.81
C ALA A 18 -29.77 -34.20 -36.15
N ALA A 19 -28.68 -34.58 -36.82
CA ALA A 19 -27.32 -34.40 -36.29
C ALA A 19 -26.98 -32.92 -36.10
N LEU A 20 -27.39 -32.06 -37.05
CA LEU A 20 -27.17 -30.62 -36.99
C LEU A 20 -28.04 -29.97 -35.90
N ALA A 21 -29.28 -30.43 -35.72
CA ALA A 21 -30.14 -30.00 -34.63
C ALA A 21 -29.57 -30.37 -33.25
N VAL A 22 -29.04 -31.59 -33.09
CA VAL A 22 -28.36 -32.03 -31.86
C VAL A 22 -27.10 -31.21 -31.60
N PHE A 23 -26.30 -30.95 -32.64
CA PHE A 23 -25.10 -30.12 -32.54
C PHE A 23 -25.44 -28.67 -32.12
N CYS A 24 -26.48 -28.07 -32.71
CA CYS A 24 -26.95 -26.75 -32.32
C CYS A 24 -27.48 -26.73 -30.88
N LEU A 25 -28.16 -27.79 -30.42
CA LEU A 25 -28.61 -27.94 -29.04
C LEU A 25 -27.44 -28.02 -28.05
N LEU A 26 -26.37 -28.73 -28.40
CA LEU A 26 -25.16 -28.83 -27.59
C LEU A 26 -24.37 -27.50 -27.57
N ALA A 27 -24.35 -26.76 -28.68
CA ALA A 27 -23.66 -25.48 -28.78
C ALA A 27 -24.39 -24.33 -28.07
N ALA A 28 -25.73 -24.42 -27.90
CA ALA A 28 -26.54 -23.38 -27.29
C ALA A 28 -26.25 -23.14 -25.78
N GLY A 29 -25.56 -24.08 -25.10
CA GLY A 29 -25.16 -23.94 -23.70
C GLY A 29 -23.81 -23.25 -23.48
N CYS A 30 -23.09 -22.89 -24.55
CA CYS A 30 -21.75 -22.28 -24.47
C CYS A 30 -21.85 -20.75 -24.45
N ASP A 31 -22.56 -20.17 -23.47
CA ASP A 31 -22.47 -18.73 -23.21
C ASP A 31 -21.21 -18.47 -22.37
N SER A 32 -20.12 -18.05 -23.00
CA SER A 32 -18.85 -17.71 -22.33
C SER A 32 -18.91 -16.33 -21.69
N LYS A 33 -19.97 -16.06 -20.93
CA LYS A 33 -20.09 -14.81 -20.20
C LYS A 33 -19.24 -14.96 -18.94
N PRO A 34 -18.19 -14.13 -18.75
CA PRO A 34 -17.44 -14.18 -17.50
C PRO A 34 -18.42 -13.88 -16.38
N ASP A 35 -18.60 -14.84 -15.47
CA ASP A 35 -19.32 -14.65 -14.24
C ASP A 35 -18.45 -13.74 -13.36
N VAL A 36 -18.64 -12.43 -13.50
CA VAL A 36 -17.90 -11.44 -12.72
C VAL A 36 -18.50 -11.46 -11.32
N ALA A 37 -17.96 -12.31 -10.46
CA ALA A 37 -18.28 -12.33 -9.05
C ALA A 37 -17.87 -10.98 -8.43
N VAL A 38 -18.85 -10.13 -8.16
CA VAL A 38 -18.64 -8.87 -7.43
C VAL A 38 -18.60 -9.19 -5.95
N ALA A 39 -17.42 -9.10 -5.35
CA ALA A 39 -17.25 -9.15 -3.91
C ALA A 39 -17.25 -7.72 -3.34
N VAL A 40 -18.06 -7.50 -2.31
CA VAL A 40 -18.05 -6.25 -1.54
C VAL A 40 -17.38 -6.53 -0.21
N GLY A 41 -16.38 -5.73 0.12
CA GLY A 41 -15.64 -5.82 1.37
C GLY A 41 -14.92 -4.50 1.64
N THR A 42 -14.41 -4.38 2.86
CA THR A 42 -13.61 -3.22 3.26
C THR A 42 -12.15 -3.45 2.88
N LEU A 43 -11.50 -2.43 2.33
CA LEU A 43 -10.06 -2.41 2.19
C LEU A 43 -9.45 -1.78 3.43
N GLU A 44 -8.60 -2.53 4.11
CA GLU A 44 -7.87 -2.07 5.29
C GLU A 44 -6.48 -1.55 4.88
N MET A 45 -6.08 -0.41 5.45
CA MET A 45 -4.76 0.21 5.26
C MET A 45 -4.09 0.37 6.62
N VAL A 46 -2.77 0.17 6.67
CA VAL A 46 -1.99 0.53 7.86
C VAL A 46 -1.80 2.04 7.87
N GLU A 47 -2.38 2.71 8.86
CA GLU A 47 -2.26 4.15 9.05
C GLU A 47 -1.40 4.47 10.28
N VAL A 48 -0.52 5.45 10.15
CA VAL A 48 0.33 5.92 11.26
C VAL A 48 0.33 7.44 11.28
N GLY A 49 -0.11 8.00 12.40
CA GLY A 49 0.06 9.43 12.69
C GLY A 49 1.46 9.71 13.22
N VAL A 50 2.13 10.69 12.64
CA VAL A 50 3.46 11.14 13.07
C VAL A 50 3.41 12.60 13.51
N GLY A 51 4.15 12.93 14.56
CA GLY A 51 4.18 14.27 15.13
C GLY A 51 5.35 14.45 16.08
N PRO A 52 5.60 15.70 16.52
CA PRO A 52 6.69 15.98 17.45
C PRO A 52 6.39 15.34 18.82
N LEU A 53 7.40 14.72 19.43
CA LEU A 53 7.29 14.10 20.76
C LEU A 53 7.21 15.11 21.91
N GLN A 54 7.61 16.36 21.65
CA GLN A 54 7.65 17.43 22.63
C GLN A 54 7.04 18.71 22.05
N PRO A 55 6.41 19.56 22.89
CA PRO A 55 5.84 20.83 22.45
C PRO A 55 6.87 21.67 21.70
N SER A 56 6.55 22.00 20.46
CA SER A 56 7.47 22.66 19.54
C SER A 56 6.70 23.40 18.45
N ARG A 57 7.40 24.27 17.71
CA ARG A 57 6.83 25.00 16.58
C ARG A 57 7.42 24.44 15.29
N ALA A 58 6.58 24.11 14.31
CA ALA A 58 7.04 23.73 12.98
C ALA A 58 7.77 24.92 12.35
N ALA A 59 9.02 24.69 11.94
CA ALA A 59 9.80 25.66 11.19
C ALA A 59 9.56 25.47 9.69
N ARG A 60 9.59 24.21 9.22
CA ARG A 60 9.45 23.84 7.82
C ARG A 60 8.87 22.44 7.68
N VAL A 61 8.10 22.22 6.61
CA VAL A 61 7.72 20.88 6.11
C VAL A 61 8.62 20.58 4.92
N LEU A 62 9.07 19.33 4.79
CA LEU A 62 10.08 18.90 3.80
C LEU A 62 9.52 17.98 2.71
N VAL A 63 8.24 17.62 2.80
CA VAL A 63 7.54 16.71 1.89
C VAL A 63 6.21 17.33 1.49
N ASP A 64 5.69 16.92 0.34
CA ASP A 64 4.37 17.30 -0.15
C ASP A 64 3.36 16.16 0.07
N GLU A 65 2.07 16.50 -0.02
CA GLU A 65 1.00 15.50 0.11
C GLU A 65 1.05 14.49 -1.05
N GLY A 66 0.96 13.19 -0.71
CA GLY A 66 1.05 12.10 -1.67
C GLY A 66 2.47 11.59 -1.92
N ASP A 67 3.50 12.20 -1.33
CA ASP A 67 4.87 11.73 -1.44
C ASP A 67 5.06 10.34 -0.81
N VAL A 68 5.89 9.52 -1.46
CA VAL A 68 6.31 8.22 -0.92
C VAL A 68 7.55 8.44 -0.05
N VAL A 69 7.40 8.17 1.24
CA VAL A 69 8.47 8.31 2.24
C VAL A 69 8.85 6.95 2.82
N ARG A 70 10.06 6.86 3.37
CA ARG A 70 10.60 5.67 4.03
C ARG A 70 10.87 5.93 5.50
N THR A 71 10.98 4.85 6.27
CA THR A 71 11.39 4.92 7.67
C THR A 71 12.76 5.59 7.78
N GLY A 72 12.84 6.63 8.62
CA GLY A 72 14.04 7.43 8.83
C GLY A 72 14.07 8.74 8.03
N ASP A 73 13.16 8.93 7.09
CA ASP A 73 13.07 10.21 6.36
C ASP A 73 12.61 11.33 7.29
N THR A 74 13.15 12.53 7.06
CA THR A 74 12.76 13.72 7.81
C THR A 74 11.60 14.42 7.12
N LEU A 75 10.43 14.42 7.74
CA LEU A 75 9.21 14.98 7.16
C LEU A 75 9.05 16.49 7.45
N ALA A 76 9.51 16.94 8.62
CA ALA A 76 9.41 18.33 9.04
C ALA A 76 10.51 18.67 10.05
N VAL A 77 10.87 19.95 10.10
CA VAL A 77 11.81 20.51 11.07
C VAL A 77 11.03 21.33 12.08
N PHE A 78 11.27 21.08 13.36
CA PHE A 78 10.65 21.80 14.47
C PHE A 78 11.71 22.59 15.25
N VAL A 79 11.31 23.73 15.79
CA VAL A 79 12.14 24.56 16.68
C VAL A 79 11.57 24.54 18.09
N LEU A 80 12.48 24.37 19.04
CA LEU A 80 12.21 24.43 20.46
C LEU A 80 12.99 25.60 21.07
N PRO A 81 12.32 26.67 21.53
CA PRO A 81 12.99 27.85 22.05
C PRO A 81 13.93 27.57 23.22
N THR A 82 13.65 26.52 23.99
CA THR A 82 14.39 26.16 25.20
C THR A 82 15.47 25.11 24.98
N LEU A 83 15.66 24.63 23.75
CA LEU A 83 16.54 23.49 23.46
C LEU A 83 17.99 23.78 23.86
N ALA A 84 18.56 24.90 23.39
CA ALA A 84 19.93 25.28 23.71
C ALA A 84 20.17 25.40 25.22
N ALA A 85 19.27 26.09 25.92
CA ALA A 85 19.38 26.24 27.37
C ALA A 85 19.30 24.89 28.12
N SER A 86 18.48 23.97 27.63
CA SER A 86 18.32 22.63 28.22
C SER A 86 19.55 21.75 27.97
N GLU A 87 20.15 21.86 26.79
CA GLU A 87 21.41 21.21 26.43
C GLU A 87 22.57 21.72 27.29
N ASP A 88 22.71 23.04 27.41
CA ASP A 88 23.74 23.66 28.25
C ASP A 88 23.63 23.21 29.71
N GLN A 89 22.41 23.17 30.26
CA GLN A 89 22.16 22.68 31.62
C GLN A 89 22.51 21.20 31.77
N ALA A 90 22.15 20.36 30.80
CA ALA A 90 22.47 18.93 30.82
C ALA A 90 23.98 18.70 30.75
N LEU A 91 24.67 19.44 29.89
CA LEU A 91 26.12 19.36 29.74
C LEU A 91 26.85 19.84 31.01
N ALA A 92 26.39 20.93 31.62
CA ALA A 92 26.94 21.43 32.87
C ALA A 92 26.83 20.37 33.99
N ARG A 93 25.66 19.73 34.14
CA ARG A 93 25.45 18.65 35.12
C ARG A 93 26.36 17.44 34.84
N ALA A 94 26.50 17.05 33.58
CA ALA A 94 27.40 15.97 33.17
C ALA A 94 28.87 16.29 33.47
N ASN A 95 29.28 17.56 33.30
CA ASN A 95 30.64 18.00 33.60
C ASN A 95 30.95 17.94 35.10
N VAL A 96 30.03 18.44 35.94
CA VAL A 96 30.17 18.38 37.40
C VAL A 96 30.24 16.92 37.86
N ALA A 97 29.33 16.06 37.39
CA ALA A 97 29.33 14.64 37.74
C ALA A 97 30.67 13.96 37.37
N ARG A 98 31.23 14.27 36.20
CA ARG A 98 32.55 13.77 35.78
C ARG A 98 33.70 14.33 36.61
N GLN A 99 33.62 15.56 37.10
CA GLN A 99 34.63 16.11 38.00
C GLN A 99 34.60 15.41 39.36
N VAL A 100 33.40 15.24 39.93
CA VAL A 100 33.21 14.53 41.19
C VAL A 100 33.71 13.08 41.07
N GLU A 101 33.40 12.39 39.98
CA GLU A 101 33.91 11.04 39.74
C GLU A 101 35.45 10.99 39.74
N ARG A 102 36.10 11.91 39.04
CA ARG A 102 37.57 12.00 39.03
C ARG A 102 38.15 12.29 40.41
N GLU A 103 37.52 13.17 41.18
CA GLU A 103 37.94 13.48 42.55
C GLU A 103 37.83 12.24 43.45
N LEU A 104 36.72 11.51 43.36
CA LEU A 104 36.52 10.26 44.10
C LEU A 104 37.52 9.17 43.67
N ALA A 105 37.76 9.03 42.36
CA ALA A 105 38.70 8.05 41.81
C ALA A 105 40.17 8.35 42.17
N ALA A 106 40.54 9.63 42.30
CA ALA A 106 41.87 10.04 42.73
C ALA A 106 42.15 9.75 44.22
N GLY A 107 41.11 9.48 45.02
CA GLY A 107 41.21 9.19 46.45
C GLY A 107 41.55 10.42 47.30
N ALA A 108 41.62 10.23 48.62
CA ALA A 108 42.01 11.29 49.54
C ALA A 108 43.51 11.61 49.37
N ARG A 109 43.85 12.85 49.04
CA ARG A 109 45.25 13.32 49.05
C ARG A 109 45.84 13.12 50.45
N PRO A 110 47.04 12.53 50.61
CA PRO A 110 47.69 12.49 51.92
C PRO A 110 47.95 13.92 52.42
N ALA A 111 47.63 14.16 53.70
CA ALA A 111 47.79 15.42 54.40
C ALA A 111 49.26 15.79 54.63
#